data_AF-A0A4Y2UCD5-F1
#
_entry.id   AF-A0A4Y2UCD5-F1
#
_cell.length_a   1.000
_cell.length_b   1.000
_cell.length_c   1.000
_cell.angle_alpha   90.00
_cell.angle_beta   90.00
_cell.angle_gamma   90.00
#
_symmetry.space_group_name_H-M   'P 1'
#
loop_
_entity.id
_entity.type
_entity.pdbx_description
1 polymer ?
#
loop_
_entity_poly.entity_id
_entity_poly.type
_entity_poly.pdbx_seq_one_letter_code
_entity_poly.pdbx_strand_id
1 'polypeptide(L)'
;MLLYTNTDSFIYDMLSQNVYNDMKNIIQEFDTYEYPENNIFGIPVINKKVPGKFKDENDGIIIPEFIGLRSKMYANKVEEQEPVKKLKSVKKSSLQKNITFED
;
A
#
# COMPACT_ATOMS: atom_id res chain seq x y z
N MET A 1 7.35 2.81 12.37
CA MET A 1 6.89 4.19 12.62
C MET A 1 5.68 4.49 11.73
N LEU A 2 4.64 5.19 12.22
CA LEU A 2 3.52 5.64 11.37
C LEU A 2 3.99 6.80 10.48
N LEU A 3 3.97 6.63 9.16
CA LEU A 3 4.40 7.66 8.20
C LEU A 3 3.25 8.55 7.74
N TYR A 4 2.06 7.97 7.58
CA TYR A 4 0.89 8.67 7.08
C TYR A 4 -0.40 8.02 7.55
N THR A 5 -1.45 8.81 7.77
CA THR A 5 -2.80 8.32 8.04
C THR A 5 -3.84 9.23 7.39
N ASN A 6 -4.94 8.63 6.95
CA ASN A 6 -6.16 9.24 6.45
C ASN A 6 -7.38 8.50 7.05
N THR A 7 -8.59 8.95 6.74
CA THR A 7 -9.86 8.40 7.28
C THR A 7 -9.94 6.87 7.31
N ASP A 8 -9.43 6.21 6.28
CA ASP A 8 -9.59 4.78 6.02
C ASP A 8 -8.29 4.07 5.62
N SER A 9 -7.15 4.78 5.60
CA SER A 9 -5.86 4.19 5.21
C SER A 9 -4.69 4.79 5.98
N PHE A 10 -3.62 4.03 6.09
CA PHE A 10 -2.37 4.45 6.73
C PHE A 10 -1.18 3.81 6.03
N ILE A 11 -0.01 4.41 6.23
CA ILE A 11 1.27 3.89 5.73
C ILE A 11 2.20 3.78 6.93
N TYR A 12 2.71 2.56 7.14
CA TYR A 12 3.67 2.26 8.18
C TYR A 12 5.04 1.99 7.58
N ASP A 13 6.05 2.57 8.20
CA ASP A 13 7.43 2.10 8.11
C ASP A 13 7.61 0.97 9.10
N MET A 14 7.88 -0.25 8.62
CA MET A 14 8.03 -1.44 9.44
C MET A 14 9.45 -1.96 9.38
N LEU A 15 10.11 -2.02 10.54
CA LEU A 15 11.39 -2.68 10.71
C LEU A 15 11.14 -4.14 11.12
N SER A 16 10.86 -5.00 10.15
CA SER A 16 10.75 -6.45 10.35
C SER A 16 11.63 -7.18 9.34
N GLN A 17 12.13 -8.36 9.72
CA GLN A 17 12.83 -9.24 8.78
C GLN A 17 11.89 -9.76 7.69
N ASN A 18 10.62 -10.00 8.03
CA ASN A 18 9.60 -10.45 7.08
C ASN A 18 8.19 -10.09 7.58
N VAL A 19 7.70 -8.92 7.15
CA VAL A 19 6.36 -8.41 7.50
C VAL A 19 5.24 -9.40 7.15
N TYR A 20 5.35 -10.11 6.03
CA TYR A 20 4.32 -11.04 5.59
C TYR A 20 4.23 -12.26 6.50
N ASN A 21 5.34 -12.67 7.13
CA ASN A 21 5.31 -13.74 8.11
C ASN A 21 4.60 -13.32 9.40
N ASP A 22 4.81 -12.07 9.81
CA ASP A 22 4.08 -11.48 10.95
C ASP A 22 2.58 -11.35 10.61
N MET A 23 2.26 -10.95 9.37
CA MET A 23 0.89 -10.82 8.89
C MET A 23 0.13 -12.16 8.90
N LYS A 24 0.81 -13.28 8.62
CA LYS A 24 0.21 -14.63 8.69
C LYS A 24 -0.34 -14.96 10.08
N ASN A 25 0.30 -14.46 11.15
CA ASN A 25 -0.15 -14.71 12.52
C ASN A 25 -1.51 -14.05 12.83
N ILE A 26 -1.86 -13.00 12.10
CA ILE A 26 -3.09 -12.22 12.25
C ILE A 26 -3.91 -12.19 10.96
N ILE A 27 -3.74 -13.18 10.09
CA ILE A 27 -4.31 -13.21 8.73
C ILE A 27 -5.83 -13.06 8.71
N GLN A 28 -6.50 -13.49 9.77
CA GLN A 28 -7.95 -13.37 9.93
C GLN A 28 -8.43 -11.93 9.95
N GLU A 29 -7.57 -10.96 10.27
CA GLU A 29 -7.90 -9.53 10.26
C GLU A 29 -7.69 -8.86 8.89
N PHE A 30 -7.15 -9.59 7.92
CA PHE A 30 -6.87 -9.07 6.59
C PHE A 30 -7.82 -9.63 5.52
N ASP A 31 -8.18 -8.78 4.56
CA ASP A 31 -8.72 -9.17 3.26
C ASP A 31 -7.55 -9.33 2.29
N THR A 32 -7.29 -10.59 1.92
CA THR A 32 -6.22 -10.99 0.99
C THR A 32 -6.80 -11.64 -0.26
N TYR A 33 -8.09 -11.41 -0.54
CA TYR A 33 -8.76 -12.04 -1.68
C TYR A 33 -8.14 -11.66 -3.03
N GLU A 34 -7.51 -10.49 -3.10
CA GLU A 34 -6.86 -9.98 -4.32
C GLU A 34 -5.40 -10.43 -4.46
N TYR A 35 -4.86 -11.16 -3.48
CA TYR A 35 -3.51 -11.72 -3.60
C TYR A 35 -3.47 -12.82 -4.68
N PRO A 36 -2.34 -12.97 -5.41
CA PRO A 36 -2.12 -14.11 -6.28
C PRO A 36 -2.16 -15.42 -5.48
N GLU A 37 -2.84 -16.45 -5.98
CA GLU A 37 -2.91 -17.77 -5.31
C GLU A 37 -1.51 -18.37 -5.07
N ASN A 38 -0.56 -18.11 -5.97
CA ASN A 38 0.84 -18.52 -5.89
C ASN A 38 1.76 -17.34 -5.56
N ASN A 39 1.38 -16.47 -4.62
CA ASN A 39 2.26 -15.39 -4.17
C ASN A 39 3.50 -15.94 -3.45
N ILE A 40 4.65 -15.28 -3.66
CA ILE A 40 5.94 -15.65 -3.07
C ILE A 40 5.95 -15.64 -1.53
N PHE A 41 4.98 -14.95 -0.93
CA PHE A 41 4.86 -14.82 0.52
C PHE A 41 4.05 -15.97 1.13
N GLY A 42 3.40 -16.82 0.33
CA GLY A 42 2.54 -17.90 0.81
C GLY A 42 1.35 -17.41 1.65
N ILE A 43 0.81 -16.24 1.31
CA ILE A 43 -0.39 -15.67 1.93
C ILE A 43 -1.62 -16.39 1.35
N PRO A 44 -2.52 -16.96 2.17
CA PRO A 44 -3.73 -17.57 1.67
C PRO A 44 -4.72 -16.50 1.17
N VAL A 45 -5.51 -16.84 0.15
CA VAL A 45 -6.54 -15.97 -0.42
C VAL A 45 -7.83 -16.11 0.41
N ILE A 46 -8.13 -15.14 1.27
CA ILE A 46 -9.28 -15.18 2.18
C ILE A 46 -10.01 -13.83 2.28
N ASN A 47 -11.22 -13.83 2.87
CA ASN A 47 -11.94 -12.63 3.32
C ASN A 47 -12.42 -11.62 2.25
N LYS A 48 -12.88 -12.10 1.09
CA LYS A 48 -13.42 -11.25 -0.01
C LYS A 48 -14.45 -10.21 0.45
N LYS A 49 -14.05 -8.93 0.48
CA LYS A 49 -14.90 -7.77 0.77
C LYS A 49 -15.65 -7.87 2.10
N VAL A 50 -15.05 -8.49 3.10
CA VAL A 50 -15.63 -8.60 4.44
C VAL A 50 -15.48 -7.25 5.17
N PRO A 51 -16.56 -6.62 5.65
CA PRO A 51 -16.48 -5.36 6.38
C PRO A 51 -15.61 -5.46 7.63
N GLY A 52 -14.80 -4.42 7.88
CA GLY A 52 -13.94 -4.34 9.06
C GLY A 52 -12.59 -5.06 8.94
N LYS A 53 -12.29 -5.66 7.78
CA LYS A 53 -10.99 -6.27 7.50
C LYS A 53 -10.04 -5.27 6.85
N PHE A 54 -8.76 -5.36 7.21
CA PHE A 54 -7.71 -4.54 6.63
C PHE A 54 -7.30 -5.11 5.27
N LYS A 55 -7.21 -4.26 4.27
CA LYS A 55 -6.70 -4.66 2.95
C LYS A 55 -5.30 -4.09 2.76
N ASP A 56 -4.39 -4.89 2.23
CA ASP A 56 -3.15 -4.39 1.66
C ASP A 56 -3.45 -3.76 0.28
N GLU A 57 -3.20 -2.45 0.14
CA GLU A 57 -3.50 -1.72 -1.11
C GLU A 57 -2.60 -2.14 -2.28
N ASN A 58 -1.45 -2.77 -2.03
CA ASN A 58 -0.50 -3.15 -3.09
C ASN A 58 -0.44 -4.67 -3.33
N ASP A 59 -1.35 -5.44 -2.75
CA ASP A 59 -1.49 -6.89 -2.97
C ASP A 59 -0.15 -7.67 -2.87
N GLY A 60 0.66 -7.33 -1.86
CA GLY A 60 1.95 -7.97 -1.61
C GLY A 60 3.15 -7.29 -2.27
N ILE A 61 2.96 -6.15 -2.92
CA ILE A 61 4.06 -5.44 -3.58
C ILE A 61 4.62 -4.36 -2.65
N ILE A 62 5.94 -4.41 -2.44
CA ILE A 62 6.62 -3.58 -1.46
C ILE A 62 6.71 -2.13 -1.96
N ILE A 63 6.49 -1.18 -1.03
CA ILE A 63 6.75 0.25 -1.23
C ILE A 63 8.17 0.55 -0.74
N PRO A 64 9.20 0.59 -1.61
CA PRO A 64 10.56 0.93 -1.19
C PRO A 64 10.72 2.41 -0.82
N GLU A 65 9.95 3.31 -1.43
CA GLU A 65 10.07 4.75 -1.22
C GLU A 65 8.72 5.42 -1.02
N PHE A 66 8.63 6.26 0.00
CA PHE A 66 7.45 7.07 0.30
C PHE A 66 7.86 8.52 0.59
N ILE A 67 7.18 9.46 -0.06
CA ILE A 67 7.35 10.90 0.15
C ILE A 67 5.98 11.50 0.51
N GLY A 68 5.85 11.95 1.75
CA GLY A 68 4.68 12.68 2.24
C GLY A 68 4.98 14.17 2.35
N LEU A 69 4.39 14.99 1.48
CA LEU A 69 4.59 16.44 1.50
C LEU A 69 3.60 17.14 2.44
N ARG A 70 2.31 16.78 2.31
CA ARG A 70 1.20 17.31 3.13
C ARG A 70 0.09 16.27 3.26
N SER A 71 -0.86 16.52 4.17
CA SER A 71 -2.09 15.71 4.22
C SER A 71 -2.72 15.61 2.83
N LYS A 72 -3.02 14.39 2.39
CA LYS A 72 -3.63 14.09 1.07
C LYS A 72 -2.74 14.41 -0.16
N MET A 73 -1.45 14.66 0.04
CA MET A 73 -0.45 14.91 -1.00
C MET A 73 0.81 14.06 -0.73
N TYR A 74 0.90 12.93 -1.42
CA TYR A 74 2.01 12.01 -1.27
C TYR A 74 2.33 11.27 -2.58
N ALA A 75 3.55 10.76 -2.67
CA ALA A 75 3.99 9.88 -3.73
C ALA A 75 4.66 8.65 -3.11
N ASN A 76 4.47 7.49 -3.74
CA ASN A 76 5.15 6.27 -3.37
C ASN A 76 5.65 5.53 -4.62
N LYS A 77 6.86 5.00 -4.56
CA LYS A 77 7.33 4.01 -5.54
C LYS A 77 6.92 2.63 -5.04
N VAL A 78 6.48 1.79 -5.96
CA VAL A 78 6.11 0.40 -5.73
C VAL A 78 7.00 -0.41 -6.66
N GLU A 79 7.68 -1.44 -6.16
CA GLU A 79 8.51 -2.29 -7.03
C GLU A 79 7.65 -2.92 -8.12
N GLU A 80 8.18 -3.09 -9.33
CA GLU A 80 7.47 -3.70 -10.47
C GLU A 80 6.19 -2.97 -10.95
N GLN A 81 5.90 -1.75 -10.46
CA GLN A 81 4.79 -0.91 -10.94
C GLN A 81 5.22 0.53 -11.24
N GLU A 82 4.41 1.23 -12.05
CA GLU A 82 4.59 2.68 -12.21
C GLU A 82 4.38 3.40 -10.87
N PRO A 83 5.17 4.44 -10.57
CA PRO A 83 5.09 5.17 -9.30
C PRO A 83 3.68 5.74 -9.08
N VAL A 84 3.10 5.43 -7.92
CA VAL A 84 1.77 5.88 -7.54
C VAL A 84 1.88 7.29 -6.96
N LYS A 85 1.26 8.26 -7.66
CA LYS A 85 1.16 9.66 -7.22
C LYS A 85 -0.27 9.93 -6.79
N LYS A 86 -0.50 10.12 -5.49
CA LYS A 86 -1.82 10.50 -4.97
C LYS A 86 -1.80 11.96 -4.51
N LEU A 87 -2.43 12.82 -5.30
CA LEU A 87 -2.88 14.15 -4.87
C LEU A 87 -4.40 14.20 -4.94
N LYS A 88 -5.05 14.28 -3.78
CA LYS A 88 -6.49 14.53 -3.71
C LYS A 88 -6.74 15.98 -4.19
N SER A 89 -7.80 16.17 -4.97
CA SER A 89 -8.22 17.44 -5.60
C SER A 89 -7.48 17.88 -6.87
N VAL A 90 -6.50 17.11 -7.38
CA VAL A 90 -5.87 17.36 -8.70
C VAL A 90 -6.24 16.23 -9.67
N LYS A 91 -6.55 16.58 -10.93
CA LYS A 91 -6.84 15.58 -11.96
C LYS A 91 -5.62 14.67 -12.15
N LYS A 92 -5.84 13.35 -12.20
CA LYS A 92 -4.80 12.34 -12.48
C LYS A 92 -3.95 12.67 -13.72
N SER A 93 -4.56 13.26 -14.76
CA SER A 93 -3.88 13.67 -15.99
C SER A 93 -2.90 14.85 -15.81
N SER A 94 -3.16 15.76 -14.87
CA SER A 94 -2.25 16.87 -14.55
C SER A 94 -1.08 16.41 -13.66
N LEU A 95 -1.31 15.38 -12.84
CA LEU A 95 -0.33 14.75 -11.96
C LEU A 95 0.76 14.01 -12.74
N GLN A 96 0.36 13.21 -13.74
CA GLN A 96 1.31 12.46 -14.56
C GLN A 96 2.19 13.35 -15.44
N LYS A 97 1.72 14.55 -15.80
CA LYS A 97 2.42 15.46 -16.73
C LYS A 97 3.40 16.43 -16.08
N ASN A 98 3.25 16.79 -14.80
CA ASN A 98 3.95 17.95 -14.21
C ASN A 98 4.66 17.69 -12.88
N ILE A 99 4.56 16.50 -12.30
CA ILE A 99 5.19 16.18 -11.01
C ILE A 99 5.99 14.91 -11.20
N THR A 100 7.30 14.97 -11.06
CA THR A 100 8.19 13.80 -11.06
C THR A 100 8.45 13.36 -9.61
N PHE A 101 9.01 12.16 -9.43
CA PHE A 101 9.38 11.70 -8.08
C PHE A 101 10.68 12.35 -7.58
N GLU A 102 11.38 13.07 -8.46
CA GLU A 102 12.69 13.67 -8.26
C GLU A 102 12.62 15.20 -8.06
N ASP A 103 11.43 15.80 -8.18
CA ASP A 103 11.16 17.21 -7.81
C ASP A 103 11.11 17.38 -6.29
#